data_AF-A0A2M7JM30-F1
#
_entry.id   AF-A0A2M7JM30-F1
#
_cell.length_a   1.000
_cell.length_b   1.000
_cell.length_c   1.000
_cell.angle_alpha   90.00
_cell.angle_beta   90.00
_cell.angle_gamma   90.00
#
_symmetry.space_group_name_H-M   'P 1'
#
loop_
_entity.id
_entity.type
_entity.pdbx_description
1 polymer ?
#
loop_
_entity_poly.entity_id
_entity_poly.type
_entity_poly.pdbx_seq_one_letter_code
_entity_poly.pdbx_strand_id
1 'polypeptide(L)' 'MTEEKKQERNPDPDRMEALRNLPKELVARLNREELDAFLFSDIWPDSLAEKLRDYQI' A
#
# COMPACT_ATOMS: atom_id res chain seq x y z
N MET A 1 27.67 1.73 -15.93
CA MET A 1 27.13 1.33 -14.62
C MET A 1 26.08 2.37 -14.28
N THR A 2 24.86 1.94 -13.95
CA THR A 2 23.64 2.76 -13.94
C THR A 2 23.64 3.77 -12.80
N GLU A 3 23.83 5.04 -13.15
CA GLU A 3 23.72 6.19 -12.26
C GLU A 3 22.25 6.42 -11.84
N GLU A 4 22.07 6.35 -10.52
CA GLU A 4 21.19 7.21 -9.73
C GLU A 4 19.71 7.27 -10.15
N LYS A 5 19.04 6.16 -9.82
CA LYS A 5 17.59 6.04 -9.63
C LYS A 5 17.15 7.03 -8.53
N LYS A 6 16.98 8.29 -8.89
CA LYS A 6 16.14 9.27 -8.21
C LYS A 6 14.71 8.72 -8.29
N GLN A 7 14.39 7.73 -7.45
CA GLN A 7 13.05 7.15 -7.36
C GLN A 7 12.16 8.18 -6.70
N GLU A 8 11.67 9.10 -7.53
CA GLU A 8 10.42 9.79 -7.33
C GLU A 8 9.42 8.78 -6.78
N ARG A 9 8.78 9.14 -5.66
CA ARG A 9 7.69 8.42 -5.01
C ARG A 9 6.49 8.32 -5.96
N ASN A 10 6.64 7.56 -7.04
CA ASN A 10 5.53 7.15 -7.89
C ASN A 10 5.07 5.82 -7.32
N PRO A 11 3.86 5.75 -6.74
CA PRO A 11 3.32 4.47 -6.33
C PRO A 11 3.26 3.58 -7.58
N ASP A 12 3.68 2.33 -7.46
CA ASP A 12 3.50 1.39 -8.56
C ASP A 12 2.02 1.37 -8.99
N PRO A 13 1.72 1.42 -10.30
CA PRO A 13 0.35 1.42 -10.78
C PRO A 13 -0.45 0.23 -10.25
N ASP A 14 0.20 -0.94 -10.14
CA ASP A 14 -0.34 -2.14 -9.49
C ASP A 14 -0.73 -1.90 -8.03
N ARG A 15 0.09 -1.18 -7.25
CA ARG A 15 -0.22 -0.83 -5.84
C ARG A 15 -1.36 0.19 -5.78
N MET A 16 -1.40 1.14 -6.71
CA MET A 16 -2.51 2.09 -6.82
C MET A 16 -3.84 1.41 -7.20
N GLU A 17 -3.79 0.42 -8.09
CA GLU A 17 -4.94 -0.41 -8.45
C GLU A 17 -5.35 -1.30 -7.29
N ALA A 18 -4.41 -1.93 -6.59
CA ALA A 18 -4.71 -2.71 -5.40
C ALA A 18 -5.40 -1.84 -4.34
N LEU A 19 -4.90 -0.62 -4.07
CA LEU A 19 -5.53 0.31 -3.13
C LEU A 19 -6.93 0.75 -3.57
N ARG A 20 -7.14 0.92 -4.89
CA ARG A 20 -8.46 1.24 -5.45
C ARG A 20 -9.42 0.04 -5.46
N ASN A 21 -8.90 -1.18 -5.55
CA ASN A 21 -9.67 -2.40 -5.43
C ASN A 21 -10.04 -2.71 -3.98
N LEU A 22 -9.32 -2.14 -3.01
CA LEU A 22 -9.72 -2.23 -1.62
C LEU A 22 -11.04 -1.46 -1.38
N PRO A 23 -11.93 -2.02 -0.56
CA PRO A 23 -13.16 -1.36 -0.16
C PRO A 23 -12.82 -0.07 0.61
N LYS A 24 -13.61 0.97 0.38
CA LYS A 24 -13.43 2.26 1.07
C LYS A 24 -13.49 2.12 2.59
N GLU A 25 -14.23 1.14 3.09
CA GLU A 25 -14.34 0.86 4.53
C GLU A 25 -13.03 0.31 5.11
N LEU A 26 -12.33 -0.57 4.40
CA LEU A 26 -11.00 -1.03 4.81
C LEU A 26 -9.99 0.11 4.74
N VAL A 27 -9.95 0.83 3.61
CA VAL A 27 -9.08 2.00 3.42
C VAL A 27 -9.33 3.07 4.49
N ALA A 28 -10.58 3.25 4.93
CA ALA A 28 -10.93 4.14 6.03
C ALA A 28 -10.50 3.62 7.42
N ARG A 29 -10.32 2.30 7.58
CA ARG A 29 -9.73 1.66 8.78
C ARG A 29 -8.20 1.62 8.72
N LEU A 30 -7.60 1.94 7.57
CA LEU A 30 -6.15 2.11 7.42
C LEU A 30 -5.74 3.52 7.81
N ASN A 31 -4.66 3.63 8.58
CA ASN A 31 -4.06 4.90 8.90
C ASN A 31 -3.21 5.41 7.75
N ARG A 32 -2.89 6.71 7.78
CA ARG A 32 -2.07 7.35 6.75
C ARG A 32 -0.70 6.67 6.58
N GLU A 33 -0.11 6.16 7.67
CA GLU A 33 1.13 5.38 7.65
C GLU A 33 0.97 4.04 6.94
N GLU A 34 -0.17 3.35 7.12
CA GLU A 34 -0.45 2.08 6.46
C GLU A 34 -0.73 2.30 4.96
N LEU A 35 -1.42 3.38 4.59
CA LEU A 35 -1.67 3.76 3.20
C LEU A 35 -0.39 4.15 2.48
N ASP A 36 0.47 4.94 3.14
CA ASP A 36 1.78 5.30 2.61
C ASP A 36 2.66 4.06 2.49
N ALA A 37 2.61 3.16 3.48
CA ALA A 37 3.32 1.88 3.42
C ALA A 37 2.81 0.97 2.29
N PHE A 38 1.50 0.94 2.05
CA PHE A 38 0.91 0.16 0.98
C PHE A 38 1.36 0.65 -0.40
N LEU A 39 1.41 1.97 -0.58
CA LEU A 39 1.75 2.62 -1.84
C LEU A 39 3.25 2.70 -2.10
N PHE A 40 4.05 2.98 -1.07
CA PHE A 40 5.45 3.36 -1.18
C PHE A 40 6.42 2.47 -0.40
N SER A 41 5.95 1.75 0.62
CA SER A 41 6.81 0.86 1.41
C SER A 41 6.84 -0.53 0.80
N ASP A 42 8.00 -1.15 0.83
CA ASP A 42 8.16 -2.57 0.47
C ASP A 42 7.70 -3.48 1.62
N ILE A 43 7.70 -2.94 2.84
CA ILE A 43 7.30 -3.65 4.05
C ILE A 43 5.92 -3.15 4.49
N TRP A 44 4.97 -4.08 4.55
CA TRP A 44 3.65 -3.85 5.13
C TRP A 44 3.67 -4.19 6.62
N PRO A 45 3.14 -3.32 7.49
CA PRO A 45 3.01 -3.66 8.90
C PRO A 45 2.04 -4.83 9.06
N ASP A 46 2.31 -5.72 10.03
CA ASP A 46 1.44 -6.86 10.32
C ASP A 46 -0.02 -6.44 10.51
N SER A 47 -0.28 -5.28 11.13
CA SER A 47 -1.64 -4.73 11.29
C SER A 47 -2.35 -4.44 9.97
N LEU A 48 -1.63 -4.03 8.91
CA LEU A 48 -2.21 -3.81 7.57
C LEU A 48 -2.51 -5.15 6.91
N ALA A 49 -1.57 -6.08 6.96
CA ALA A 49 -1.73 -7.42 6.39
C ALA A 49 -2.89 -8.18 7.06
N GLU A 50 -3.04 -8.05 8.38
CA GLU A 50 -4.10 -8.69 9.15
C GLU A 50 -5.48 -8.12 8.79
N LYS A 51 -5.62 -6.79 8.67
CA LYS A 51 -6.86 -6.13 8.22
C LYS A 51 -7.25 -6.54 6.80
N LEU A 52 -6.28 -6.60 5.87
CA LEU A 52 -6.51 -7.03 4.48
C LEU A 52 -6.99 -8.47 4.41
N ARG A 53 -6.38 -9.35 5.22
CA ARG A 53 -6.71 -10.77 5.28
C ARG A 53 -8.06 -11.04 5.93
N ASP A 54 -8.42 -10.29 6.97
CA ASP A 54 -9.74 -10.34 7.60
C ASP A 54 -10.87 -9.94 6.64
N TYR A 55 -10.56 -9.11 5.63
CA TYR A 55 -11.53 -8.67 4.62
C TYR A 55 -11.73 -9.67 3.47
N GLN A 56 -10.77 -10.55 3.18
CA GLN A 56 -10.95 -11.65 2.23
C GLN A 56 -11.62 -12.84 2.95
N ILE A 57 -12.96 -12.83 2.97
CA ILE A 57 -13.81 -13.99 3.33
C ILE A 57 -13.38 -15.25 2.57
#